data_AF-A0A1G8Q353-F1
#
_entry.id   AF-A0A1G8Q353-F1
#
_cell.length_a   1.000
_cell.length_b   1.000
_cell.length_c   1.000
_cell.angle_alpha   90.00
_cell.angle_beta   90.00
_cell.angle_gamma   90.00
#
_symmetry.space_group_name_H-M   'P 1'
#
loop_
_entity.id
_entity.type
_entity.pdbx_description
1 polymer ?
#
loop_
_entity_poly.entity_id
_entity_poly.type
_entity_poly.pdbx_seq_one_letter_code
_entity_poly.pdbx_strand_id
1 'polypeptide(L)'
;MVAVGENARYRRHYDRLLDQWIEQLVMREEPIMLTEAELDLEHHPARDFHPSRRVNVWIRYPSQAYLVQAHATAWTATAIRIWFFEPKIRIHREGWVWRSSVTPADPDENQPAAGWG
;
A
#
# COMPACT_ATOMS: atom_id res chain seq x y z
N MET A 1 0.58 2.27 33.33
CA MET A 1 0.66 1.13 32.41
C MET A 1 -0.73 0.89 31.85
N VAL A 2 -1.05 1.45 30.67
CA VAL A 2 -2.29 1.13 29.93
C VAL A 2 -1.95 1.16 28.45
N ALA A 3 -1.96 -0.02 27.84
CA ALA A 3 -1.98 -0.19 26.40
C ALA A 3 -2.86 -1.42 26.13
N VAL A 4 -3.34 -1.54 24.90
CA VAL A 4 -4.14 -2.65 24.34
C VAL A 4 -5.65 -2.40 24.37
N GLY A 5 -6.14 -1.84 23.26
CA GLY A 5 -7.58 -1.75 22.95
C GLY A 5 -7.89 -1.36 21.50
N GLU A 6 -7.02 -0.58 20.86
CA GLU A 6 -7.31 -0.01 19.53
C GLU A 6 -6.76 -0.82 18.35
N ASN A 7 -5.63 -1.53 18.52
CA ASN A 7 -4.92 -2.20 17.42
C ASN A 7 -5.69 -3.39 16.79
N ALA A 8 -6.37 -4.21 17.61
CA ALA A 8 -7.09 -5.40 17.13
C ALA A 8 -8.39 -5.08 16.36
N ARG A 9 -9.03 -3.95 16.66
CA ARG A 9 -10.24 -3.50 15.95
C ARG A 9 -9.87 -2.86 14.60
N TYR A 10 -8.72 -2.18 14.56
CA TYR A 10 -8.11 -1.67 13.34
C TYR A 10 -7.76 -2.81 12.38
N ARG A 11 -7.10 -3.86 12.87
CA ARG A 11 -6.70 -5.05 12.08
C ARG A 11 -7.88 -5.71 11.34
N ARG A 12 -8.96 -6.05 12.07
CA ARG A 12 -10.16 -6.68 11.47
C ARG A 12 -10.91 -5.78 10.48
N HIS A 13 -10.78 -4.47 10.60
CA HIS A 13 -11.39 -3.54 9.65
C HIS A 13 -10.67 -3.60 8.30
N TYR A 14 -9.33 -3.65 8.32
CA TYR A 14 -8.52 -3.69 7.12
C TYR A 14 -8.44 -5.07 6.49
N ASP A 15 -8.37 -6.15 7.27
CA ASP A 15 -8.45 -7.53 6.76
C ASP A 15 -9.73 -7.72 5.91
N ARG A 16 -10.85 -7.17 6.39
CA ARG A 16 -12.13 -7.22 5.67
C ARG A 16 -12.12 -6.40 4.37
N LEU A 17 -11.39 -5.28 4.33
CA LEU A 17 -11.23 -4.47 3.11
C LEU A 17 -10.29 -5.15 2.11
N LEU A 18 -9.27 -5.86 2.58
CA LEU A 18 -8.38 -6.70 1.77
C LEU A 18 -9.10 -7.94 1.22
N ASP A 19 -9.98 -8.56 1.99
CA ASP A 19 -10.79 -9.69 1.51
C ASP A 19 -11.82 -9.22 0.46
N GLN A 20 -12.47 -8.06 0.69
CA GLN A 20 -13.36 -7.44 -0.30
C GLN A 20 -12.65 -7.07 -1.61
N TRP A 21 -11.34 -6.80 -1.56
CA TRP A 21 -10.49 -6.51 -2.72
C TRP A 21 -10.37 -7.70 -3.69
N ILE A 22 -10.31 -8.93 -3.17
CA ILE A 22 -10.18 -10.15 -3.99
C ILE A 22 -11.46 -10.38 -4.82
N GLU A 23 -12.62 -9.97 -4.33
CA GLU A 23 -13.89 -10.28 -4.99
C GLU A 23 -14.28 -9.25 -6.06
N GLN A 24 -14.01 -7.94 -5.87
CA GLN A 24 -14.69 -6.88 -6.64
C GLN A 24 -14.03 -6.37 -7.94
N LEU A 25 -12.74 -6.62 -8.23
CA LEU A 25 -12.13 -6.11 -9.47
C LEU A 25 -12.73 -6.76 -10.75
N VAL A 26 -13.65 -6.03 -11.41
CA VAL A 26 -14.08 -6.26 -12.80
C VAL A 26 -13.57 -5.16 -13.74
N MET A 27 -12.85 -4.14 -13.26
CA MET A 27 -12.52 -2.97 -14.09
C MET A 27 -11.08 -3.00 -14.64
N ARG A 28 -10.95 -2.74 -15.96
CA ARG A 28 -9.71 -2.41 -16.70
C ARG A 28 -9.15 -1.02 -16.35
N GLU A 29 -9.49 -0.51 -15.17
CA GLU A 29 -9.10 0.84 -14.77
C GLU A 29 -7.62 0.85 -14.34
N GLU A 30 -6.92 1.92 -14.71
CA GLU A 30 -5.53 2.13 -14.33
C GLU A 30 -5.45 2.86 -12.98
N PRO A 31 -4.54 2.45 -12.08
CA PRO A 31 -4.34 3.17 -10.83
C PRO A 31 -3.80 4.58 -11.11
N ILE A 32 -4.33 5.56 -10.39
CA ILE A 32 -3.91 6.95 -10.45
C ILE A 32 -2.69 7.12 -9.53
N MET A 33 -1.53 7.33 -10.15
CA MET A 33 -0.27 7.63 -9.49
C MET A 33 0.04 9.13 -9.63
N LEU A 34 0.97 9.63 -8.81
CA LEU A 34 1.48 10.98 -8.99
C LEU A 34 2.17 11.12 -10.34
N THR A 35 1.82 12.19 -11.04
CA THR A 35 2.50 12.64 -12.24
C THR A 35 3.87 13.22 -11.91
N GLU A 36 4.72 13.39 -12.92
CA GLU A 36 6.04 14.01 -12.76
C GLU A 36 5.93 15.43 -12.19
N ALA A 37 4.94 16.20 -12.64
CA ALA A 37 4.70 17.57 -12.18
C ALA A 37 4.25 17.63 -10.71
N GLU A 38 3.46 16.66 -10.25
CA GLU A 38 3.06 16.58 -8.84
C GLU A 38 4.19 16.08 -7.94
N LEU A 39 5.06 15.22 -8.47
CA LEU A 39 6.19 14.64 -7.74
C LEU A 39 7.33 15.65 -7.57
N ASP A 40 7.60 16.44 -8.62
CA ASP A 40 8.58 17.53 -8.64
C ASP A 40 9.95 17.12 -8.07
N LEU A 41 10.57 16.10 -8.65
CA LEU A 41 11.85 15.54 -8.17
C LEU A 41 13.01 16.54 -8.22
N GLU A 42 12.91 17.59 -9.03
CA GLU A 42 13.92 18.65 -9.09
C GLU A 42 14.02 19.39 -7.75
N HIS A 43 12.87 19.74 -7.16
CA HIS A 43 12.82 20.43 -5.86
C HIS A 43 12.67 19.45 -4.68
N HIS A 44 12.20 18.22 -4.94
CA HIS A 44 11.98 17.18 -3.95
C HIS A 44 12.74 15.89 -4.30
N PRO A 45 14.07 15.89 -4.18
CA PRO A 45 14.88 14.75 -4.60
C PRO A 45 14.53 13.49 -3.82
N ALA A 46 14.42 12.38 -4.55
CA ALA A 46 14.13 11.07 -4.00
C ALA A 46 15.34 10.47 -3.27
N ARG A 47 15.04 9.65 -2.25
CA ARG A 47 16.00 8.82 -1.53
C ARG A 47 15.49 7.40 -1.49
N ASP A 48 16.37 6.43 -1.71
CA ASP A 48 15.97 5.03 -1.74
C ASP A 48 15.77 4.44 -0.34
N PHE A 49 14.87 3.47 -0.25
CA PHE A 49 14.79 2.55 0.87
C PHE A 49 15.60 1.29 0.54
N HIS A 50 16.72 1.10 1.26
CA HIS A 50 17.49 -0.14 1.22
C HIS A 50 17.58 -0.75 2.63
N PRO A 51 16.96 -1.92 2.89
CA PRO A 51 16.03 -2.65 2.02
C PRO A 51 14.68 -1.94 1.84
N SER A 52 13.88 -2.39 0.86
CA SER A 52 12.50 -1.93 0.70
C SER A 52 11.65 -2.28 1.92
N ARG A 53 10.61 -1.48 2.19
CA ARG A 53 9.79 -1.61 3.40
C ARG A 53 8.38 -2.07 3.05
N ARG A 54 7.83 -3.05 3.76
CA ARG A 54 6.41 -3.43 3.61
C ARG A 54 5.51 -2.32 4.12
N VAL A 55 4.49 -1.99 3.35
CA VAL A 55 3.54 -0.91 3.64
C VAL A 55 2.13 -1.27 3.20
N ASN A 56 1.15 -0.68 3.88
CA ASN A 56 -0.24 -0.64 3.47
C ASN A 56 -0.52 0.72 2.81
N VAL A 57 -1.05 0.71 1.58
CA VAL A 57 -1.18 1.89 0.74
C VAL A 57 -2.58 2.04 0.19
N TRP A 58 -3.19 3.20 0.39
CA TRP A 58 -4.42 3.57 -0.30
C TRP A 58 -4.11 4.03 -1.73
N ILE A 59 -4.53 3.23 -2.72
CA ILE A 59 -4.40 3.53 -4.15
C ILE A 59 -5.76 3.93 -4.70
N ARG A 60 -5.80 5.05 -5.44
CA ARG A 60 -7.00 5.48 -6.15
C ARG A 60 -7.03 4.90 -7.57
N TYR A 61 -8.20 4.45 -7.95
CA TYR A 61 -8.63 4.20 -9.32
C TYR A 61 -9.73 5.24 -9.64
N PRO A 62 -10.04 5.50 -10.92
CA PRO A 62 -11.10 6.42 -11.32
C PRO A 62 -12.43 6.21 -10.59
N SER A 63 -12.83 4.95 -10.39
CA SER A 63 -14.10 4.61 -9.74
C SER A 63 -14.03 4.53 -8.21
N GLN A 64 -12.91 4.14 -7.62
CA GLN A 64 -12.79 3.93 -6.17
C GLN A 64 -11.36 3.91 -5.64
N ALA A 65 -11.21 3.94 -4.31
CA ALA A 65 -9.92 3.73 -3.63
C ALA A 65 -9.85 2.33 -3.00
N TYR A 66 -8.67 1.73 -3.01
CA TYR A 66 -8.40 0.43 -2.41
C TYR A 66 -7.17 0.50 -1.50
N LEU A 67 -7.20 -0.26 -0.41
CA LEU A 67 -6.00 -0.51 0.37
C LEU A 67 -5.28 -1.74 -0.20
N VAL A 68 -3.98 -1.61 -0.46
CA VAL A 68 -3.14 -2.72 -0.93
C VAL A 68 -1.89 -2.86 -0.09
N GLN A 69 -1.38 -4.08 0.02
CA GLN A 69 -0.03 -4.34 0.52
C GLN A 69 1.00 -4.11 -0.61
N ALA A 70 2.05 -3.34 -0.30
CA ALA A 70 3.08 -2.95 -1.25
C ALA A 70 4.47 -2.91 -0.59
N HIS A 71 5.50 -2.72 -1.40
CA HIS A 71 6.85 -2.39 -0.96
C HIS A 71 7.15 -0.94 -1.27
N ALA A 72 7.50 -0.15 -0.25
CA ALA A 72 8.06 1.17 -0.41
C ALA A 72 9.54 1.05 -0.81
N THR A 73 9.90 1.61 -1.96
CA THR A 73 11.24 1.49 -2.58
C THR A 73 12.04 2.79 -2.55
N ALA A 74 11.36 3.94 -2.56
CA ALA A 74 11.98 5.26 -2.43
C ALA A 74 11.01 6.26 -1.78
N TRP A 75 11.52 7.42 -1.36
CA TRP A 75 10.74 8.48 -0.74
C TRP A 75 11.25 9.87 -1.09
N THR A 76 10.33 10.83 -1.12
CA THR A 76 10.60 12.27 -1.07
C THR A 76 9.98 12.84 0.22
N ALA A 77 10.08 14.14 0.45
CA ALA A 77 9.41 14.79 1.58
C ALA A 77 7.88 14.52 1.61
N THR A 78 7.27 14.41 0.42
CA THR A 78 5.80 14.40 0.21
C THR A 78 5.28 13.11 -0.40
N ALA A 79 6.13 12.26 -0.99
CA ALA A 79 5.70 11.08 -1.75
C ALA A 79 6.52 9.82 -1.43
N ILE A 80 5.94 8.65 -1.72
CA ILE A 80 6.57 7.34 -1.57
C ILE A 80 6.45 6.59 -2.90
N ARG A 81 7.55 5.99 -3.37
CA ARG A 81 7.54 5.06 -4.50
C ARG A 81 7.16 3.69 -4.00
N ILE A 82 6.16 3.08 -4.63
CA ILE A 82 5.61 1.79 -4.24
C ILE A 82 5.75 0.79 -5.37
N TRP A 83 5.92 -0.48 -5.01
CA TRP A 83 5.89 -1.62 -5.91
C TRP A 83 4.94 -2.68 -5.33
N PHE A 84 3.96 -3.11 -6.12
CA PHE A 84 2.94 -4.08 -5.68
C PHE A 84 2.51 -5.00 -6.82
N PHE A 85 1.90 -6.12 -6.44
CA PHE A 85 1.34 -7.09 -7.37
C PHE A 85 -0.17 -6.94 -7.43
N GLU A 86 -0.73 -6.98 -8.64
CA GLU A 86 -2.17 -6.91 -8.88
C GLU A 86 -2.69 -8.31 -9.28
N PRO A 87 -3.30 -9.09 -8.36
CA PRO A 87 -3.55 -10.52 -8.56
C PRO A 87 -4.48 -10.86 -9.71
N LYS A 88 -5.52 -10.05 -9.95
CA LYS A 88 -6.54 -10.38 -10.97
C LYS A 88 -6.01 -10.30 -12.40
N ILE A 89 -5.18 -9.31 -12.69
CA ILE A 89 -4.55 -9.15 -14.01
C ILE A 89 -3.10 -9.66 -14.05
N ARG A 90 -2.59 -10.14 -12.90
CA ARG A 90 -1.29 -10.83 -12.74
C ARG A 90 -0.09 -10.02 -13.22
N ILE A 91 -0.10 -8.71 -12.97
CA ILE A 91 1.03 -7.83 -13.28
C ILE A 91 1.57 -7.13 -12.04
N HIS A 92 2.83 -6.71 -12.10
CA HIS A 92 3.41 -5.79 -11.13
C HIS A 92 3.22 -4.36 -11.59
N ARG A 93 2.95 -3.48 -10.62
CA ARG A 93 2.80 -2.04 -10.81
C ARG A 93 3.85 -1.33 -9.97
N GLU A 94 4.34 -0.21 -10.50
CA GLU A 94 5.22 0.70 -9.77
C GLU A 94 4.73 2.14 -10.02
N GLY A 95 4.84 2.98 -9.00
CA GLY A 95 4.43 4.37 -9.10
C GLY A 95 4.66 5.14 -7.80
N TRP A 96 4.44 6.45 -7.87
CA TRP A 96 4.51 7.33 -6.71
C TRP A 96 3.12 7.63 -6.18
N VAL A 97 2.99 7.64 -4.87
CA VAL A 97 1.77 8.05 -4.16
C VAL A 97 2.12 9.12 -3.13
N TRP A 98 1.13 9.93 -2.74
CA TRP A 98 1.29 10.83 -1.60
C TRP A 98 1.68 10.05 -0.34
N ARG A 99 2.62 10.58 0.42
CA ARG A 99 3.10 9.97 1.67
C ARG A 99 1.99 9.75 2.68
N SER A 100 0.98 10.62 2.69
CA SER A 100 -0.22 10.50 3.54
C SER A 100 -1.10 9.29 3.20
N SER A 101 -0.94 8.70 2.01
CA SER A 101 -1.65 7.47 1.61
C SER A 101 -0.97 6.19 2.11
N VAL A 102 0.19 6.29 2.75
CA VAL A 102 1.04 5.15 3.11
C VAL A 102 1.13 4.99 4.62
N THR A 103 0.92 3.78 5.09
CA THR A 103 1.12 3.38 6.49
C THR A 103 2.09 2.20 6.55
N PRO A 104 2.99 2.13 7.55
CA PRO A 104 3.82 0.94 7.75
C PRO A 104 2.94 -0.30 7.93
N ALA A 105 3.28 -1.40 7.25
CA ALA A 105 2.65 -2.69 7.52
C ALA A 105 3.09 -3.20 8.90
N ASP A 106 2.22 -3.91 9.61
CA ASP A 106 2.57 -4.50 10.90
C ASP A 106 3.62 -5.61 10.66
N PRO A 107 4.79 -5.61 11.33
CA PRO A 107 5.81 -6.63 11.11
C PRO A 107 5.29 -8.06 11.31
N ASP A 108 4.25 -8.24 12.15
CA ASP A 108 3.63 -9.52 12.48
C ASP A 108 2.51 -9.94 11.50
N GLU A 109 2.13 -9.09 10.55
CA GLU A 109 1.04 -9.31 9.57
C GLU A 109 1.33 -10.45 8.58
N ASN A 110 2.56 -10.98 8.58
CA ASN A 110 3.05 -11.94 7.59
C ASN A 110 3.60 -13.23 8.21
N GLN A 111 2.93 -13.76 9.23
CA GLN A 111 3.06 -15.16 9.61
C GLN A 111 1.88 -15.91 8.95
N PRO A 112 2.12 -16.95 8.11
CA PRO A 112 1.01 -17.84 7.74
C PRO A 112 0.38 -18.31 9.06
N ALA A 113 -0.95 -18.26 9.16
CA ALA A 113 -1.65 -18.69 10.36
C ALA A 113 -1.05 -20.01 10.83
N ALA A 114 -0.43 -20.01 12.01
CA ALA A 114 0.09 -21.23 12.59
C ALA A 114 -1.09 -22.17 12.86
N GLY A 115 -1.16 -23.27 12.12
CA GLY A 115 -2.20 -24.30 12.16
C GLY A 115 -2.79 -24.51 10.77
N TRP A 116 -2.68 -25.68 10.12
CA TRP A 116 -3.01 -26.99 10.66
C TRP A 116 -2.05 -28.09 10.15
N GLY A 117 -1.58 -28.91 11.08
CA GLY A 117 -1.33 -30.34 10.83
C GLY A 117 -2.58 -31.14 11.12
#